data_AF-A0A372Q3A2-F1
#
_entry.id   AF-A0A372Q3A2-F1
#
_cell.length_a   1.000
_cell.length_b   1.000
_cell.length_c   1.000
_cell.angle_alpha   90.00
_cell.angle_beta   90.00
_cell.angle_gamma   90.00
#
_symmetry.space_group_name_H-M   'P 1'
#
loop_
_entity.id
_entity.type
_entity.pdbx_description
1 polymer ?
#
loop_
_entity_poly.entity_id
_entity_poly.type
_entity_poly.pdbx_seq_one_letter_code
_entity_poly.pdbx_strand_id
1 'polypeptide(L)'
;MSCWDNVMLGISLVGQLSSDKGYVGKMVVGKLSVIGKKREIDWKSTLEFISNRINFTSRQCNIQDTKDRSYRIKNLLKDLPVYETLYKRETNMIKDDKCRRCKKNEIESWEHIWVCEDNEKSLEDIAQETIYIFEETLIKKERKIDVEILKKFNNDFVRIILEPSKVLLGKNRLWEVLRGVYNNNLNDLTRIKEEKSLIKELWNFLYNEFKNRIWFQRCKEIARLEKIDSIDKRDLKRKRQNEESTEEGGYKKDKNTKTNKNIEKIKKIKLKEKINLATRTKLIGAISEGFNIRNNWDTIQIGR
;
A
#
# COMPACT_ATOMS: atom_id res chain seq x y z
N MET A 1 13.56 12.07 -13.52
CA MET A 1 12.98 10.77 -13.09
C MET A 1 12.58 10.84 -11.63
N SER A 2 11.27 10.75 -11.39
CA SER A 2 10.49 11.25 -10.25
C SER A 2 10.57 10.37 -8.98
N CYS A 3 9.90 10.82 -7.91
CA CYS A 3 9.65 10.13 -6.62
C CYS A 3 9.24 8.63 -6.77
N TRP A 4 8.80 8.24 -7.95
CA TRP A 4 8.45 6.89 -8.36
C TRP A 4 9.58 5.85 -8.28
N ASP A 5 10.85 6.25 -8.35
CA ASP A 5 11.95 5.28 -8.29
C ASP A 5 12.41 4.98 -6.85
N ASN A 6 12.06 5.84 -5.88
CA ASN A 6 12.18 5.53 -4.45
C ASN A 6 11.19 4.44 -4.01
N VAL A 7 10.10 4.25 -4.76
CA VAL A 7 9.19 3.11 -4.60
C VAL A 7 9.86 1.79 -5.02
N MET A 8 10.81 1.82 -5.96
CA MET A 8 11.37 0.63 -6.62
C MET A 8 12.57 -0.02 -5.93
N LEU A 9 13.26 0.64 -4.98
CA LEU A 9 14.47 0.06 -4.37
C LEU A 9 14.28 -0.49 -2.95
N GLY A 10 13.18 -0.14 -2.26
CA GLY A 10 12.67 -0.99 -1.16
C GLY A 10 12.16 -2.35 -1.65
N ILE A 11 11.93 -2.48 -2.97
CA ILE A 11 11.46 -3.72 -3.61
C ILE A 11 12.60 -4.72 -3.85
N SER A 12 13.89 -4.35 -3.76
CA SER A 12 14.95 -5.36 -3.92
C SER A 12 15.07 -6.32 -2.72
N LEU A 13 14.66 -5.90 -1.51
CA LEU A 13 14.64 -6.78 -0.32
C LEU A 13 13.25 -7.40 -0.08
N VAL A 14 12.18 -6.71 -0.48
CA VAL A 14 10.80 -7.22 -0.36
C VAL A 14 10.42 -8.10 -1.57
N GLY A 15 11.02 -7.89 -2.74
CA GLY A 15 10.79 -8.65 -3.96
C GLY A 15 11.27 -10.09 -3.89
N GLN A 16 12.26 -10.40 -3.05
CA GLN A 16 12.65 -11.78 -2.73
C GLN A 16 11.72 -12.47 -1.73
N LEU A 17 10.91 -11.71 -0.98
CA LEU A 17 9.89 -12.25 -0.07
C LEU A 17 8.51 -12.35 -0.74
N SER A 18 8.30 -11.66 -1.87
CA SER A 18 7.01 -11.52 -2.52
C SER A 18 6.76 -12.51 -3.67
N SER A 19 7.70 -13.43 -3.97
CA SER A 19 7.48 -14.55 -4.90
C SER A 19 6.72 -15.72 -4.26
N ASP A 20 6.64 -15.76 -2.94
CA ASP A 20 5.93 -16.81 -2.23
C ASP A 20 4.49 -16.39 -1.99
N LYS A 21 3.56 -17.16 -2.57
CA LYS A 21 2.09 -17.04 -2.43
C LYS A 21 1.58 -17.03 -0.98
N GLY A 22 2.45 -17.13 0.04
CA GLY A 22 2.14 -17.06 1.46
C GLY A 22 2.40 -15.70 2.15
N TYR A 23 3.18 -14.78 1.58
CA TYR A 23 3.56 -13.54 2.28
C TYR A 23 2.43 -12.49 2.33
N VAL A 24 1.61 -12.43 1.29
CA VAL A 24 0.41 -11.57 1.26
C VAL A 24 -0.65 -12.05 2.26
N GLY A 25 -0.68 -13.36 2.58
CA GLY A 25 -1.63 -13.93 3.54
C GLY A 25 -1.27 -13.66 5.01
N LYS A 26 0.01 -13.53 5.37
CA LYS A 26 0.45 -13.50 6.78
C LYS A 26 0.76 -12.10 7.35
N MET A 27 1.12 -11.10 6.53
CA MET A 27 1.33 -9.71 7.03
C MET A 27 0.04 -8.85 7.08
N VAL A 28 -1.03 -9.29 6.43
CA VAL A 28 -2.27 -8.51 6.24
C VAL A 28 -3.23 -8.63 7.44
N VAL A 29 -3.15 -9.71 8.24
CA VAL A 29 -4.18 -10.03 9.24
C VAL A 29 -4.21 -9.06 10.45
N GLY A 30 -3.05 -8.54 10.88
CA GLY A 30 -2.97 -7.64 12.04
C GLY A 30 -3.40 -6.19 11.75
N LYS A 31 -2.82 -5.56 10.72
CA LYS A 31 -3.10 -4.15 10.35
C LYS A 31 -4.45 -3.94 9.65
N LEU A 32 -4.96 -4.92 8.90
CA LEU A 32 -6.31 -4.82 8.31
C LEU A 32 -7.43 -5.23 9.27
N SER A 33 -7.14 -5.68 10.49
CA SER A 33 -8.16 -6.22 11.41
C SER A 33 -9.38 -5.30 11.65
N VAL A 34 -9.20 -3.98 11.58
CA VAL A 34 -10.27 -2.96 11.71
C VAL A 34 -11.17 -2.88 10.47
N ILE A 35 -10.60 -3.12 9.29
CA ILE A 35 -11.29 -3.06 7.99
C ILE A 35 -11.88 -4.43 7.66
N GLY A 36 -11.08 -5.48 7.82
CA GLY A 36 -11.26 -6.87 7.37
C GLY A 36 -12.50 -7.60 7.84
N LYS A 37 -13.18 -7.10 8.88
CA LYS A 37 -14.28 -7.81 9.56
C LYS A 37 -15.69 -7.29 9.25
N LYS A 38 -15.83 -6.25 8.43
CA LYS A 38 -17.15 -5.62 8.19
C LYS A 38 -17.76 -6.07 6.87
N ARG A 39 -19.00 -6.56 6.94
CA ARG A 39 -19.87 -6.89 5.78
C ARG A 39 -20.14 -5.68 4.87
N GLU A 40 -19.75 -4.48 5.30
CA GLU A 40 -19.89 -3.22 4.57
C GLU A 40 -18.91 -3.09 3.40
N ILE A 41 -17.86 -3.92 3.33
CA ILE A 41 -16.84 -3.83 2.28
C ILE A 41 -16.99 -4.95 1.25
N ASP A 42 -16.94 -4.58 -0.02
CA ASP A 42 -16.75 -5.52 -1.13
C ASP A 42 -15.27 -5.90 -1.23
N TRP A 43 -14.87 -6.94 -0.52
CA TRP A 43 -13.49 -7.42 -0.54
C TRP A 43 -13.05 -7.91 -1.91
N LYS A 44 -13.97 -8.42 -2.73
CA LYS A 44 -13.64 -8.90 -4.08
C LYS A 44 -13.22 -7.73 -4.95
N SER A 45 -14.08 -6.72 -5.09
CA SER A 45 -13.77 -5.52 -5.87
C SER A 45 -12.55 -4.77 -5.32
N THR A 46 -12.44 -4.67 -3.99
CA THR A 46 -11.29 -4.06 -3.31
C THR A 46 -9.98 -4.77 -3.64
N LEU A 47 -9.93 -6.10 -3.55
CA LEU A 47 -8.71 -6.87 -3.85
C LEU A 47 -8.38 -6.88 -5.34
N GLU A 48 -9.37 -6.94 -6.23
CA GLU A 48 -9.17 -6.78 -7.67
C GLU A 48 -8.53 -5.43 -8.00
N PHE A 49 -8.99 -4.36 -7.35
CA PHE A 49 -8.42 -3.03 -7.47
C PHE A 49 -6.98 -2.94 -6.94
N ILE A 50 -6.73 -3.36 -5.69
CA ILE A 50 -5.39 -3.31 -5.07
C ILE A 50 -4.37 -4.12 -5.87
N SER A 51 -4.80 -5.29 -6.36
CA SER A 51 -3.97 -6.16 -7.19
C SER A 51 -3.92 -5.75 -8.66
N ASN A 52 -4.44 -4.58 -9.02
CA ASN A 52 -4.46 -4.03 -10.39
C ASN A 52 -5.03 -4.98 -11.46
N ARG A 53 -5.88 -5.92 -11.06
CA ARG A 53 -6.57 -6.85 -11.97
C ARG A 53 -7.65 -6.18 -12.81
N ILE A 54 -7.99 -4.94 -12.48
CA ILE A 54 -8.86 -4.08 -13.29
C ILE A 54 -8.25 -3.72 -14.65
N ASN A 55 -6.91 -3.73 -14.77
CA ASN A 55 -6.20 -3.34 -15.99
C ASN A 55 -5.47 -4.52 -16.66
N PHE A 56 -5.16 -5.59 -15.92
CA PHE A 56 -4.39 -6.73 -16.42
C PHE A 56 -5.00 -8.07 -15.99
N THR A 57 -5.21 -8.96 -16.96
CA THR A 57 -5.77 -10.32 -16.74
C THR A 57 -4.69 -11.39 -16.50
N SER A 58 -3.46 -11.14 -16.95
CA SER A 58 -2.33 -12.08 -16.87
C SER A 58 -1.28 -11.64 -15.83
N ARG A 59 -0.35 -12.52 -15.45
CA ARG A 59 0.78 -12.23 -14.55
C ARG A 59 1.88 -11.37 -15.23
N GLN A 60 1.51 -10.46 -16.12
CA GLN A 60 2.45 -9.55 -16.76
C GLN A 60 2.64 -8.31 -15.88
N CYS A 61 3.82 -8.24 -15.24
CA CYS A 61 4.21 -7.10 -14.42
C CYS A 61 5.12 -6.18 -15.25
N ASN A 62 4.55 -5.17 -15.91
CA ASN A 62 5.38 -4.06 -16.37
C ASN A 62 5.75 -3.15 -15.19
N ILE A 63 6.69 -2.22 -15.40
CA ILE A 63 7.18 -1.36 -14.31
C ILE A 63 6.09 -0.46 -13.73
N GLN A 64 5.14 -0.03 -14.56
CA GLN A 64 4.04 0.83 -14.15
C GLN A 64 3.04 0.07 -13.27
N ASP A 65 2.67 -1.15 -13.67
CA ASP A 65 1.83 -2.05 -12.87
C ASP A 65 2.45 -2.31 -11.49
N THR A 66 3.74 -2.62 -11.45
CA THR A 66 4.47 -2.85 -10.19
C THR A 66 4.40 -1.61 -9.27
N LYS A 67 4.60 -0.43 -9.85
CA LYS A 67 4.54 0.85 -9.12
C LYS A 67 3.12 1.13 -8.59
N ASP A 68 2.09 0.92 -9.40
CA ASP A 68 0.70 1.17 -9.00
C ASP A 68 0.22 0.20 -7.91
N ARG A 69 0.54 -1.09 -8.04
CA ARG A 69 0.27 -2.10 -7.00
C ARG A 69 0.98 -1.75 -5.70
N SER A 70 2.27 -1.40 -5.77
CA SER A 70 3.05 -1.01 -4.59
C SER A 70 2.44 0.20 -3.89
N TYR A 71 2.05 1.22 -4.66
CA TYR A 71 1.36 2.39 -4.13
C TYR A 71 0.04 2.02 -3.45
N ARG A 72 -0.85 1.29 -4.13
CA ARG A 72 -2.16 0.90 -3.59
C ARG A 72 -2.03 0.11 -2.28
N ILE A 73 -1.10 -0.85 -2.23
CA ILE A 73 -0.83 -1.65 -1.03
C ILE A 73 -0.32 -0.76 0.12
N LYS A 74 0.69 0.10 -0.14
CA LYS A 74 1.22 1.00 0.88
C LYS A 74 0.15 1.97 1.38
N ASN A 75 -0.68 2.48 0.48
CA ASN A 75 -1.74 3.42 0.82
C ASN A 75 -2.82 2.75 1.69
N LEU A 76 -3.28 1.56 1.32
CA LEU A 76 -4.21 0.76 2.13
C LEU A 76 -3.70 0.51 3.55
N LEU A 77 -2.40 0.20 3.68
CA LEU A 77 -1.73 -0.08 4.94
C LEU A 77 -1.33 1.17 5.73
N LYS A 78 -1.58 2.38 5.20
CA LYS A 78 -1.08 3.65 5.72
C LYS A 78 0.46 3.71 5.86
N ASP A 79 1.18 2.95 5.04
CA ASP A 79 2.65 2.81 5.04
C ASP A 79 3.31 3.62 3.90
N LEU A 80 2.65 4.69 3.43
CA LEU A 80 3.23 5.63 2.45
C LEU A 80 4.48 6.32 3.03
N PRO A 81 5.43 6.75 2.17
CA PRO A 81 6.65 7.45 2.58
C PRO A 81 6.38 8.92 2.95
N VAL A 82 5.62 9.12 4.03
CA VAL A 82 5.41 10.41 4.70
C VAL A 82 6.51 10.65 5.75
N TYR A 83 6.74 11.89 6.17
CA TYR A 83 7.86 12.21 7.08
C TYR A 83 7.75 11.46 8.42
N GLU A 84 6.54 11.26 8.97
CA GLU A 84 6.34 10.41 10.15
C GLU A 84 6.90 8.99 9.96
N THR A 85 6.58 8.35 8.83
CA THR A 85 7.05 7.01 8.51
C THR A 85 8.56 6.98 8.25
N LEU A 86 9.10 7.98 7.55
CA LEU A 86 10.52 8.06 7.23
C LEU A 86 11.37 8.31 8.47
N TYR A 87 10.91 9.17 9.38
CA TYR A 87 11.54 9.46 10.65
C TYR A 87 11.56 8.24 11.57
N LYS A 88 10.42 7.53 11.69
CA LYS A 88 10.33 6.25 12.44
C LYS A 88 11.26 5.16 11.89
N ARG A 89 11.61 5.21 10.60
CA ARG A 89 12.58 4.31 9.96
C ARG A 89 14.02 4.76 10.10
N GLU A 90 14.26 5.88 10.79
CA GLU A 90 15.55 6.54 10.92
C GLU A 90 16.19 6.77 9.55
N THR A 91 15.41 7.30 8.60
CA THR A 91 15.92 7.58 7.26
C THR A 91 16.98 8.68 7.34
N ASN A 92 18.13 8.47 6.70
CA ASN A 92 19.22 9.45 6.70
C ASN A 92 18.75 10.80 6.10
N MET A 93 19.31 11.90 6.59
CA MET A 93 18.93 13.30 6.30
C MET A 93 17.53 13.74 6.75
N ILE A 94 16.64 12.82 7.15
CA ILE A 94 15.36 13.17 7.75
C ILE A 94 15.56 13.41 9.24
N LYS A 95 15.37 14.66 9.70
CA LYS A 95 15.66 15.09 11.07
C LYS A 95 14.46 15.03 12.00
N ASP A 96 13.26 15.21 11.47
CA ASP A 96 12.01 15.21 12.22
C ASP A 96 10.87 14.60 11.37
N ASP A 97 9.68 14.52 11.96
CA ASP A 97 8.45 14.01 11.35
C ASP A 97 7.52 15.12 10.84
N LYS A 98 8.00 16.36 10.72
CA LYS A 98 7.16 17.53 10.47
C LYS A 98 6.82 17.70 9.00
N CYS A 99 5.65 18.26 8.75
CA CYS A 99 5.23 18.62 7.40
C CYS A 99 6.00 19.82 6.90
N ARG A 100 6.76 19.59 5.83
CA ARG A 100 7.59 20.63 5.20
C ARG A 100 6.80 21.58 4.29
N ARG A 101 5.57 21.19 3.94
CA ARG A 101 4.69 21.93 3.03
C ARG A 101 3.96 23.07 3.75
N CYS A 102 3.14 22.73 4.75
CA CYS A 102 2.35 23.74 5.47
C CYS A 102 3.17 24.60 6.46
N LYS A 103 4.37 24.15 6.86
CA LYS A 103 5.26 24.87 7.80
C LYS A 103 4.61 25.22 9.16
N LYS A 104 3.49 24.59 9.52
CA LYS A 104 2.79 24.75 10.80
C LYS A 104 3.36 23.95 11.97
N ASN A 105 4.53 23.32 11.78
CA ASN A 105 5.13 22.41 12.77
C ASN A 105 4.22 21.21 13.16
N GLU A 106 3.28 20.86 12.27
CA GLU A 106 2.44 19.67 12.39
C GLU A 106 3.19 18.42 11.95
N ILE A 107 2.84 17.26 12.51
CA ILE A 107 3.39 15.96 12.09
C ILE A 107 2.82 15.59 10.72
N GLU A 108 3.68 15.28 9.75
CA GLU A 108 3.28 14.78 8.44
C GLU A 108 2.91 13.29 8.53
N SER A 109 1.77 13.01 9.16
CA SER A 109 1.19 11.68 9.21
C SER A 109 0.52 11.30 7.89
N TRP A 110 0.16 10.02 7.75
CA TRP A 110 -0.65 9.56 6.61
C TRP A 110 -1.98 10.29 6.50
N GLU A 111 -2.59 10.73 7.61
CA GLU A 111 -3.84 11.50 7.54
C GLU A 111 -3.59 12.95 7.17
N HIS A 112 -2.55 13.57 7.75
CA HIS A 112 -2.22 14.97 7.49
C HIS A 112 -2.00 15.23 5.99
N ILE A 113 -1.33 14.34 5.24
CA ILE A 113 -1.09 14.58 3.80
C ILE A 113 -2.38 14.82 2.98
N TRP A 114 -3.51 14.23 3.38
CA TRP A 114 -4.77 14.32 2.65
C TRP A 114 -5.59 15.56 3.02
N VAL A 115 -5.35 16.12 4.20
CA VAL A 115 -6.07 17.31 4.71
C VAL A 115 -5.14 18.49 4.98
N CYS A 116 -3.89 18.41 4.53
CA CYS A 116 -2.89 19.45 4.64
C CYS A 116 -3.42 20.71 3.97
N GLU A 117 -3.33 21.85 4.66
CA GLU A 117 -3.81 23.14 4.15
C GLU A 117 -3.07 23.63 2.89
N ASP A 118 -1.86 23.11 2.65
CA ASP A 118 -1.09 23.41 1.44
C ASP A 118 -1.63 22.65 0.22
N ASN A 119 -2.62 21.77 0.41
CA ASN A 119 -3.34 21.18 -0.71
C ASN A 119 -4.23 22.23 -1.37
N GLU A 120 -4.16 22.31 -2.71
CA GLU A 120 -4.95 23.26 -3.50
C GLU A 120 -6.47 23.11 -3.31
N LYS A 121 -6.93 21.88 -3.02
CA LYS A 121 -8.33 21.51 -2.90
C LYS A 121 -8.53 20.56 -1.72
N SER A 122 -9.70 20.68 -1.08
CA SER A 122 -10.14 19.70 -0.08
C SER A 122 -10.52 18.38 -0.74
N LEU A 123 -10.72 17.34 0.08
CA LEU A 123 -11.15 16.04 -0.41
C LEU A 123 -12.57 16.12 -0.99
N GLU A 124 -13.44 16.87 -0.33
CA GLU A 124 -14.82 17.11 -0.71
C GLU A 124 -14.92 17.86 -2.04
N ASP A 125 -14.11 18.91 -2.23
CA ASP A 125 -14.06 19.67 -3.49
C ASP A 125 -13.63 18.77 -4.65
N ILE A 126 -12.57 17.96 -4.44
CA ILE A 126 -12.11 17.01 -5.46
C ILE A 126 -13.21 16.01 -5.77
N ALA A 127 -13.94 15.50 -4.78
CA ALA A 127 -15.01 14.53 -4.99
C ALA A 127 -16.13 15.08 -5.88
N GLN A 128 -16.54 16.34 -5.65
CA GLN A 128 -17.56 17.01 -6.46
C GLN A 128 -17.06 17.32 -7.87
N GLU A 129 -15.87 17.92 -8.00
CA GLU A 129 -15.27 18.25 -9.30
C GLU A 129 -15.00 17.00 -10.15
N THR A 130 -14.68 15.88 -9.52
CA THR A 130 -14.45 14.59 -10.18
C THR A 130 -15.68 14.13 -10.95
N ILE A 131 -16.90 14.32 -10.42
CA ILE A 131 -18.14 13.94 -11.13
C ILE A 131 -18.23 14.68 -12.46
N TYR A 132 -18.02 16.00 -12.43
CA TYR A 132 -18.06 16.84 -13.62
C TYR A 132 -16.99 16.43 -14.64
N ILE A 133 -15.75 16.23 -14.20
CA ILE A 133 -14.63 15.86 -15.09
C ILE A 133 -14.82 14.46 -15.67
N PHE A 134 -15.41 13.54 -14.90
CA PHE A 134 -15.75 12.22 -15.39
C PHE A 134 -16.85 12.29 -16.45
N GLU A 135 -17.90 13.08 -16.22
CA GLU A 135 -18.94 13.35 -17.22
C GLU A 135 -18.36 13.89 -18.53
N GLU A 136 -17.53 14.93 -18.45
CA GLU A 136 -16.82 15.51 -19.61
C GLU A 136 -15.97 14.45 -20.33
N THR A 137 -15.33 13.55 -19.59
CA THR A 137 -14.55 12.45 -20.15
C THR A 137 -15.43 11.45 -20.90
N LEU A 138 -16.63 11.15 -20.39
CA LEU A 138 -17.60 10.28 -21.06
C LEU A 138 -18.15 10.92 -22.33
N ILE A 139 -18.48 12.23 -22.28
CA ILE A 139 -18.97 13.00 -23.43
C ILE A 139 -17.93 13.00 -24.55
N LYS A 140 -16.66 13.29 -24.23
CA LYS A 140 -15.55 13.28 -25.20
C LYS A 140 -15.32 11.91 -25.84
N LYS A 141 -15.68 10.83 -25.14
CA LYS A 141 -15.61 9.45 -25.64
C LYS A 141 -16.91 8.99 -26.32
N GLU A 142 -17.87 9.89 -26.52
CA GLU A 142 -19.17 9.63 -27.13
C GLU A 142 -20.01 8.54 -26.40
N ARG A 143 -19.77 8.34 -25.10
CA ARG A 143 -20.47 7.35 -24.27
C ARG A 143 -21.80 7.90 -23.73
N LYS A 144 -22.74 8.23 -24.63
CA LYS A 144 -24.01 8.92 -24.30
C LYS A 144 -24.85 8.20 -23.23
N ILE A 145 -25.00 6.89 -23.34
CA ILE A 145 -25.76 6.07 -22.37
C ILE A 145 -25.12 6.16 -20.98
N ASP A 146 -23.79 6.14 -20.90
CA ASP A 146 -23.09 6.25 -19.62
C ASP A 146 -23.24 7.64 -18.98
N VAL A 147 -23.34 8.70 -19.78
CA VAL A 147 -23.66 10.05 -19.26
C VAL A 147 -25.04 10.07 -18.60
N GLU A 148 -26.04 9.43 -19.21
CA GLU A 148 -27.38 9.34 -18.64
C GLU A 148 -27.39 8.53 -17.33
N ILE A 149 -26.67 7.40 -17.31
CA ILE A 149 -26.49 6.59 -16.09
C ILE A 149 -25.77 7.40 -15.00
N LEU A 150 -24.70 8.14 -15.34
CA LEU A 150 -23.97 8.98 -14.39
C LEU A 150 -24.90 10.03 -13.77
N LYS A 151 -25.69 10.74 -14.58
CA LYS A 151 -26.66 11.75 -14.11
C LYS A 151 -27.71 11.16 -13.19
N LYS A 152 -28.12 9.92 -13.42
CA LYS A 152 -29.07 9.20 -12.56
C LYS A 152 -28.52 8.93 -11.16
N PHE A 153 -27.22 8.63 -11.03
CA PHE A 153 -26.62 8.18 -9.76
C PHE A 153 -25.67 9.19 -9.10
N ASN A 154 -25.35 10.32 -9.73
CA ASN A 154 -24.34 11.26 -9.24
C ASN A 154 -24.57 11.73 -7.80
N ASN A 155 -25.79 12.18 -7.49
CA ASN A 155 -26.16 12.70 -6.17
C ASN A 155 -26.10 11.61 -5.11
N ASP A 156 -26.59 10.41 -5.45
CA ASP A 156 -26.55 9.27 -4.54
C ASP A 156 -25.11 8.79 -4.28
N PHE A 157 -24.27 8.79 -5.31
CA PHE A 157 -22.86 8.46 -5.20
C PHE A 157 -22.15 9.43 -4.25
N VAL A 158 -22.30 10.74 -4.46
CA VAL A 158 -21.71 11.79 -3.61
C VAL A 158 -22.24 11.68 -2.18
N ARG A 159 -23.55 11.49 -2.00
CA ARG A 159 -24.16 11.29 -0.68
C ARG A 159 -23.51 10.11 0.04
N ILE A 160 -23.42 8.94 -0.60
CA ILE A 160 -22.85 7.73 0.01
C ILE A 160 -21.40 7.95 0.46
N ILE A 161 -20.56 8.56 -0.38
CA ILE A 161 -19.15 8.75 -0.04
C ILE A 161 -18.94 9.81 1.06
N LEU A 162 -19.83 10.80 1.19
CA LEU A 162 -19.74 11.84 2.22
C LEU A 162 -20.38 11.44 3.56
N GLU A 163 -21.21 10.39 3.58
CA GLU A 163 -21.76 9.85 4.81
C GLU A 163 -20.69 9.27 5.76
N PRO A 164 -20.94 9.26 7.08
CA PRO A 164 -20.07 8.62 8.06
C PRO A 164 -19.78 7.15 7.71
N SER A 165 -18.51 6.78 7.77
CA SER A 165 -18.07 5.42 7.59
C SER A 165 -18.35 4.62 8.86
N LYS A 166 -19.03 3.47 8.74
CA LYS A 166 -19.13 2.54 9.87
C LYS A 166 -17.86 1.71 10.01
N VAL A 167 -16.97 1.70 9.01
CA VAL A 167 -15.66 1.02 9.06
C VAL A 167 -14.61 1.86 9.78
N LEU A 168 -14.52 3.14 9.40
CA LEU A 168 -13.58 4.15 9.88
C LEU A 168 -14.30 5.13 10.81
N LEU A 169 -14.26 4.84 12.12
CA LEU A 169 -14.90 5.69 13.11
C LEU A 169 -14.38 7.14 13.04
N GLY A 170 -15.30 8.11 13.08
CA GLY A 170 -14.98 9.53 13.01
C GLY A 170 -14.57 10.04 11.62
N LYS A 171 -14.68 9.22 10.58
CA LYS A 171 -14.40 9.59 9.18
C LYS A 171 -15.62 9.30 8.31
N ASN A 172 -15.72 9.96 7.16
CA ASN A 172 -16.69 9.61 6.12
C ASN A 172 -16.16 8.50 5.18
N ARG A 173 -17.02 7.97 4.30
CA ARG A 173 -16.64 6.91 3.35
C ARG A 173 -15.67 7.38 2.26
N LEU A 174 -15.47 8.68 2.10
CA LEU A 174 -14.43 9.25 1.24
C LEU A 174 -13.04 8.74 1.66
N TRP A 175 -12.82 8.57 2.96
CA TRP A 175 -11.60 7.95 3.50
C TRP A 175 -11.46 6.46 3.16
N GLU A 176 -12.56 5.76 2.89
CA GLU A 176 -12.51 4.39 2.36
C GLU A 176 -12.06 4.40 0.90
N VAL A 177 -12.63 5.31 0.09
CA VAL A 177 -12.17 5.55 -1.29
C VAL A 177 -10.68 5.87 -1.28
N LEU A 178 -10.22 6.82 -0.47
CA LEU A 178 -8.81 7.18 -0.35
C LEU A 178 -7.88 5.99 -0.08
N ARG A 179 -8.32 5.02 0.75
CA ARG A 179 -7.54 3.82 1.02
C ARG A 179 -7.61 2.75 -0.08
N GLY A 180 -8.45 2.94 -1.09
CA GLY A 180 -8.69 1.99 -2.15
C GLY A 180 -9.61 0.85 -1.72
N VAL A 181 -10.53 1.12 -0.79
CA VAL A 181 -11.53 0.17 -0.29
C VAL A 181 -12.89 0.48 -0.93
N TYR A 182 -13.51 -0.55 -1.53
CA TYR A 182 -14.80 -0.43 -2.19
C TYR A 182 -15.95 -0.79 -1.24
N ASN A 183 -16.87 0.14 -1.04
CA ASN A 183 -18.00 -0.01 -0.12
C ASN A 183 -19.20 -0.69 -0.81
N ASN A 184 -19.86 -1.63 -0.11
CA ASN A 184 -21.02 -2.36 -0.63
C ASN A 184 -22.24 -1.47 -0.87
N ASN A 185 -22.38 -0.33 -0.18
CA ASN A 185 -23.49 0.60 -0.41
C ASN A 185 -23.53 1.10 -1.88
N LEU A 186 -22.38 1.16 -2.55
CA LEU A 186 -22.32 1.51 -3.97
C LEU A 186 -22.88 0.41 -4.87
N ASN A 187 -22.77 -0.86 -4.46
CA ASN A 187 -23.36 -1.99 -5.17
C ASN A 187 -24.90 -2.04 -5.01
N ASP A 188 -25.44 -1.35 -4.00
CA ASP A 188 -26.89 -1.32 -3.70
C ASP A 188 -27.64 -0.24 -4.50
N LEU A 189 -26.93 0.70 -5.13
CA LEU A 189 -27.51 1.74 -5.99
C LEU A 189 -28.33 1.18 -7.16
N THR A 190 -27.94 0.00 -7.66
CA THR A 190 -28.61 -0.64 -8.79
C THR A 190 -28.38 -2.13 -8.77
N ARG A 191 -29.20 -2.90 -9.51
CA ARG A 191 -28.98 -4.32 -9.80
C ARG A 191 -28.44 -4.56 -11.21
N ILE A 192 -28.49 -3.54 -12.07
CA ILE A 192 -28.09 -3.61 -13.47
C ILE A 192 -26.56 -3.65 -13.55
N LYS A 193 -26.02 -4.60 -14.32
CA LYS A 193 -24.57 -4.89 -14.35
C LYS A 193 -23.79 -3.75 -15.00
N GLU A 194 -24.32 -3.19 -16.07
CA GLU A 194 -23.75 -2.10 -16.85
C GLU A 194 -23.64 -0.83 -15.99
N GLU A 195 -24.72 -0.48 -15.29
CA GLU A 195 -24.73 0.65 -14.36
C GLU A 195 -23.73 0.45 -13.19
N LYS A 196 -23.67 -0.76 -12.61
CA LYS A 196 -22.64 -1.09 -11.60
C LYS A 196 -21.23 -0.92 -12.12
N SER A 197 -20.99 -1.31 -13.38
CA SER A 197 -19.68 -1.17 -14.01
C SER A 197 -19.28 0.30 -14.11
N LEU A 198 -20.20 1.17 -14.50
CA LEU A 198 -19.95 2.62 -14.57
C LEU A 198 -19.69 3.23 -13.18
N ILE A 199 -20.48 2.84 -12.17
CA ILE A 199 -20.26 3.29 -10.78
C ILE A 199 -18.87 2.88 -10.27
N LYS A 200 -18.41 1.67 -10.61
CA LYS A 200 -17.04 1.22 -10.29
C LYS A 200 -15.98 2.01 -11.05
N GLU A 201 -16.24 2.35 -12.31
CA GLU A 201 -15.35 3.20 -13.11
C GLU A 201 -15.22 4.59 -12.48
N LEU A 202 -16.33 5.21 -12.09
CA LEU A 202 -16.36 6.50 -11.39
C LEU A 202 -15.59 6.44 -10.05
N TRP A 203 -15.81 5.40 -9.25
CA TRP A 203 -15.08 5.20 -7.99
C TRP A 203 -13.56 5.10 -8.20
N ASN A 204 -13.12 4.35 -9.22
CA ASN A 204 -11.71 4.26 -9.58
C ASN A 204 -11.18 5.61 -10.09
N PHE A 205 -11.97 6.33 -10.88
CA PHE A 205 -11.63 7.66 -11.37
C PHE A 205 -11.39 8.62 -10.19
N LEU A 206 -12.30 8.66 -9.21
CA LEU A 206 -12.17 9.44 -7.98
C LEU A 206 -10.92 9.09 -7.17
N TYR A 207 -10.62 7.79 -7.00
CA TYR A 207 -9.39 7.37 -6.34
C TYR A 207 -8.14 7.96 -7.03
N ASN A 208 -8.11 7.92 -8.36
CA ASN A 208 -6.98 8.43 -9.12
C ASN A 208 -6.89 9.96 -9.04
N GLU A 209 -8.02 10.67 -9.00
CA GLU A 209 -8.01 12.12 -8.79
C GLU A 209 -7.39 12.51 -7.45
N PHE A 210 -7.70 11.81 -6.35
CA PHE A 210 -7.02 12.03 -5.07
C PHE A 210 -5.51 11.75 -5.16
N LYS A 211 -5.13 10.64 -5.78
CA LYS A 211 -3.71 10.30 -5.99
C LYS A 211 -2.99 11.38 -6.80
N ASN A 212 -3.62 11.89 -7.86
CA ASN A 212 -3.01 12.82 -8.79
C ASN A 212 -2.91 14.24 -8.22
N ARG A 213 -4.00 14.73 -7.63
CA ARG A 213 -4.12 16.12 -7.16
C ARG A 213 -3.48 16.35 -5.81
N ILE A 214 -3.48 15.35 -4.93
CA ILE A 214 -2.90 15.48 -3.60
C ILE A 214 -1.56 14.76 -3.53
N TRP A 215 -1.57 13.42 -3.63
CA TRP A 215 -0.37 12.63 -3.35
C TRP A 215 0.78 12.94 -4.31
N PHE A 216 0.53 13.01 -5.62
CA PHE A 216 1.57 13.35 -6.58
C PHE A 216 2.04 14.79 -6.48
N GLN A 217 1.16 15.75 -6.20
CA GLN A 217 1.59 17.14 -6.00
C GLN A 217 2.45 17.27 -4.76
N ARG A 218 2.06 16.63 -3.64
CA ARG A 218 2.91 16.48 -2.45
C ARG A 218 4.28 15.92 -2.80
N CYS A 219 4.33 14.84 -3.59
CA CYS A 219 5.60 14.20 -3.96
C CYS A 219 6.49 15.11 -4.81
N LYS A 220 5.92 15.90 -5.72
CA LYS A 220 6.67 16.88 -6.51
C LYS A 220 7.23 17.99 -5.61
N GLU A 221 6.43 18.50 -4.69
CA GLU A 221 6.85 19.59 -3.81
C GLU A 221 7.92 19.14 -2.83
N ILE A 222 7.77 17.97 -2.21
CA ILE A 222 8.81 17.41 -1.34
C ILE A 222 10.11 17.19 -2.11
N ALA A 223 10.05 16.68 -3.33
CA ALA A 223 11.26 16.52 -4.15
C ALA A 223 11.93 17.86 -4.48
N ARG A 224 11.15 18.95 -4.63
CA ARG A 224 11.67 20.31 -4.81
C ARG A 224 12.38 20.78 -3.54
N LEU A 225 11.76 20.61 -2.37
CA LEU A 225 12.30 21.01 -1.08
C LEU A 225 13.58 20.22 -0.71
N GLU A 226 13.59 18.90 -0.93
CA GLU A 226 14.77 18.05 -0.72
C GLU A 226 15.94 18.47 -1.62
N LYS A 227 15.66 18.86 -2.86
CA LYS A 227 16.69 19.37 -3.77
C LYS A 227 17.29 20.70 -3.31
N ILE A 228 16.48 21.59 -2.74
CA ILE A 228 16.95 22.86 -2.17
C ILE A 228 17.91 22.60 -1.00
N ASP A 229 17.61 21.59 -0.18
CA ASP A 229 18.48 21.17 0.93
C ASP A 229 19.68 20.32 0.48
N SER A 230 19.88 20.15 -0.83
CA SER A 230 20.93 19.28 -1.40
C SER A 230 20.86 17.82 -0.92
N ILE A 231 19.66 17.32 -0.61
CA ILE A 231 19.43 15.92 -0.25
C ILE A 231 19.28 15.09 -1.54
N ASP A 232 20.18 14.12 -1.73
CA ASP A 232 20.10 13.19 -2.87
C ASP A 232 19.34 11.91 -2.49
N LYS A 233 18.81 11.23 -3.51
CA LYS A 233 18.11 9.94 -3.33
C LYS A 233 18.99 8.87 -2.67
N ARG A 234 20.31 8.92 -2.86
CA ARG A 234 21.25 7.98 -2.22
C ARG A 234 21.31 8.19 -0.72
N ASP A 235 21.06 9.40 -0.25
CA ASP A 235 21.03 9.71 1.16
C ASP A 235 19.81 9.07 1.81
N LEU A 236 18.62 9.29 1.23
CA LEU A 236 17.34 8.74 1.71
C LEU A 236 17.23 7.20 1.68
N LYS A 237 18.20 6.50 1.08
CA LYS A 237 18.27 5.02 1.10
C LYS A 237 19.01 4.46 2.32
N ARG A 238 19.76 5.31 3.02
CA ARG A 238 20.58 4.91 4.15
C ARG A 238 19.81 5.11 5.45
N LYS A 239 20.21 4.35 6.48
CA LYS A 239 19.81 4.64 7.86
C LYS A 239 20.66 5.80 8.37
N ARG A 240 20.06 6.72 9.12
CA ARG A 240 20.73 7.83 9.80
C ARG A 240 21.80 7.23 10.73
N GLN A 241 22.99 7.82 10.72
CA GLN A 241 24.06 7.44 11.64
C GLN A 241 23.86 8.22 12.95
N ASN A 242 24.02 7.56 14.10
CA ASN A 242 24.03 8.24 15.39
C ASN A 242 25.41 8.89 15.57
N GLU A 243 25.45 10.17 15.92
CA GLU A 243 26.70 10.92 16.13
C GLU A 243 27.41 10.56 17.46
N GLU A 244 26.81 9.71 18.31
CA GLU A 244 27.44 9.18 19.53
C GLU A 244 28.36 7.99 19.23
N SER A 245 29.49 8.27 18.59
CA SER A 245 30.74 7.53 18.81
C SER A 245 31.89 8.31 18.20
N THR A 246 32.34 9.35 18.88
CA THR A 246 33.65 9.93 18.59
C THR A 246 34.36 10.23 19.91
N GLU A 247 34.93 9.19 20.50
CA GLU A 247 36.11 9.33 21.34
C GLU A 247 37.20 8.42 20.77
N GLU A 248 38.18 9.11 20.18
CA GLU A 248 39.61 8.81 20.06
C GLU A 248 40.08 7.35 20.03
N GLY A 249 40.62 6.93 18.89
CA GLY A 249 41.43 5.71 18.82
C GLY A 249 41.80 5.34 17.38
N GLY A 250 43.08 5.47 17.04
CA GLY A 250 43.61 5.39 15.69
C GLY A 250 43.24 4.14 14.88
N TYR A 251 43.20 4.33 13.56
CA TYR A 251 43.08 3.32 12.53
C TYR A 251 43.95 2.06 12.81
N LYS A 252 43.32 0.98 13.25
CA LYS A 252 43.79 -0.39 12.99
C LYS A 252 42.68 -1.18 12.28
N LYS A 253 43.03 -1.61 11.07
CA LYS A 253 42.18 -2.30 10.10
C LYS A 253 42.01 -3.76 10.54
N ASP A 254 41.01 -4.06 11.36
CA ASP A 254 40.86 -5.39 11.96
C ASP A 254 40.15 -6.42 11.05
N LYS A 255 40.86 -7.54 10.81
CA LYS A 255 40.48 -8.74 10.04
C LYS A 255 39.30 -9.54 10.63
N ASN A 256 38.68 -9.11 11.73
CA ASN A 256 37.75 -9.93 12.54
C ASN A 256 36.28 -9.98 12.03
N THR A 257 35.85 -9.13 11.10
CA THR A 257 34.45 -9.13 10.61
C THR A 257 34.14 -10.17 9.53
N LYS A 258 35.15 -10.71 8.83
CA LYS A 258 34.94 -11.78 7.83
C LYS A 258 34.72 -13.14 8.48
N THR A 259 35.36 -13.40 9.62
CA THR A 259 35.31 -14.70 10.31
C THR A 259 33.94 -14.93 10.96
N ASN A 260 33.36 -13.92 11.63
CA ASN A 260 32.04 -14.04 12.26
C ASN A 260 30.89 -14.19 11.24
N LYS A 261 30.92 -13.48 10.11
CA LYS A 261 29.92 -13.63 9.04
C LYS A 261 29.94 -15.02 8.38
N ASN A 262 31.12 -15.64 8.28
CA ASN A 262 31.23 -17.01 7.77
C ASN A 262 30.73 -18.05 8.78
N ILE A 263 30.99 -17.88 10.08
CA ILE A 263 30.47 -18.78 11.13
C ILE A 263 28.94 -18.72 11.22
N GLU A 264 28.34 -17.52 11.12
CA GLU A 264 26.87 -17.36 11.11
C GLU A 264 26.20 -18.00 9.88
N LYS A 265 26.83 -17.88 8.69
CA LYS A 265 26.35 -18.56 7.48
C LYS A 265 26.39 -20.08 7.63
N ILE A 266 27.48 -20.64 8.17
CA ILE A 266 27.63 -22.08 8.40
C ILE A 266 26.60 -22.58 9.44
N LYS A 267 26.34 -21.82 10.50
CA LYS A 267 25.30 -22.15 11.50
C LYS A 267 23.89 -22.15 10.89
N LYS A 268 23.56 -21.18 10.02
CA LYS A 268 22.27 -21.13 9.33
C LYS A 268 22.07 -22.28 8.34
N ILE A 269 23.13 -22.70 7.64
CA ILE A 269 23.09 -23.85 6.72
C ILE A 269 22.85 -25.15 7.51
N LYS A 270 23.60 -25.40 8.58
CA LYS A 270 23.43 -26.59 9.44
C LYS A 270 22.05 -26.66 10.11
N LEU A 271 21.47 -25.52 10.50
CA LEU A 271 20.11 -25.47 11.05
C LEU A 271 19.06 -25.85 9.99
N LYS A 272 19.22 -25.36 8.75
CA LYS A 272 18.33 -25.69 7.63
C LYS A 272 18.39 -27.18 7.27
N GLU A 273 19.57 -27.77 7.30
CA GLU A 273 19.77 -29.21 7.09
C GLU A 273 19.10 -30.06 8.17
N LYS A 274 19.22 -29.68 9.46
CA LYS A 274 18.54 -30.38 10.57
C LYS A 274 17.01 -30.31 10.45
N ILE A 275 16.46 -29.15 10.07
CA ILE A 275 15.02 -28.98 9.85
C ILE A 275 14.55 -29.86 8.68
N ASN A 276 15.30 -29.87 7.57
CA ASN A 276 14.98 -30.72 6.41
C ASN A 276 15.04 -32.22 6.76
N LEU A 277 16.03 -32.65 7.54
CA LEU A 277 16.14 -34.03 7.99
C LEU A 277 14.93 -34.43 8.86
N ALA A 278 14.59 -33.61 9.87
CA ALA A 278 13.46 -33.87 10.75
C ALA A 278 12.10 -33.88 10.01
N THR A 279 11.94 -33.00 9.01
CA THR A 279 10.72 -32.94 8.20
C THR A 279 10.62 -34.15 7.26
N ARG A 280 11.75 -34.59 6.69
CA ARG A 280 11.83 -35.79 5.86
C ARG A 280 11.54 -37.06 6.67
N THR A 281 12.07 -37.18 7.89
CA THR A 281 11.78 -38.32 8.78
C THR A 281 10.30 -38.37 9.16
N LYS A 282 9.67 -37.22 9.43
CA LYS A 282 8.22 -37.15 9.70
C LYS A 282 7.37 -37.52 8.48
N LEU A 283 7.77 -37.09 7.28
CA LEU A 283 7.10 -37.47 6.03
C LEU A 283 7.23 -38.97 5.74
N ILE A 284 8.41 -39.55 5.98
CA ILE A 284 8.64 -40.99 5.81
C ILE A 284 7.79 -41.78 6.82
N GLY A 285 7.73 -41.36 8.09
CA GLY A 285 6.85 -41.97 9.09
C GLY A 285 5.37 -41.94 8.69
N ALA A 286 4.88 -40.79 8.23
CA ALA A 286 3.50 -40.64 7.78
C ALA A 286 3.15 -41.52 6.55
N ILE A 287 4.11 -41.75 5.65
CA ILE A 287 3.92 -42.64 4.49
C ILE A 287 3.98 -44.11 4.92
N SER A 288 4.89 -44.47 5.83
CA SER A 288 5.01 -45.82 6.39
C SER A 288 3.79 -46.23 7.23
N GLU A 289 3.08 -45.26 7.82
CA GLU A 289 1.81 -45.45 8.53
C GLU A 289 0.57 -45.42 7.60
N GLY A 290 0.77 -45.36 6.27
CA GLY A 290 -0.30 -45.52 5.28
C GLY A 290 -1.16 -44.29 5.00
N PHE A 291 -0.76 -43.09 5.41
CA PHE A 291 -1.54 -41.86 5.17
C PHE A 291 -1.34 -41.31 3.74
N ASN A 292 -2.45 -41.09 3.01
CA ASN A 292 -2.44 -40.55 1.65
C ASN A 292 -2.44 -39.00 1.65
N ILE A 293 -1.37 -38.41 1.12
CA ILE A 293 -1.05 -36.97 1.22
C ILE A 293 -2.00 -36.07 0.40
N ARG A 294 -2.83 -36.61 -0.50
CA ARG A 294 -3.61 -35.79 -1.44
C ARG A 294 -4.88 -35.13 -0.87
N ASN A 295 -5.43 -35.58 0.26
CA ASN A 295 -6.83 -35.26 0.62
C ASN A 295 -7.08 -34.62 1.99
N ASN A 296 -6.12 -33.97 2.67
CA ASN A 296 -6.48 -33.27 3.91
C ASN A 296 -5.60 -32.05 4.22
N TRP A 297 -6.12 -30.86 3.92
CA TRP A 297 -5.60 -29.59 4.47
C TRP A 297 -6.45 -29.06 5.65
N ASP A 298 -7.59 -29.70 5.95
CA ASP A 298 -8.62 -29.12 6.84
C ASP A 298 -8.81 -29.81 8.19
N THR A 299 -7.92 -30.71 8.62
CA THR A 299 -7.98 -31.29 9.98
C THR A 299 -6.66 -31.15 10.72
N ILE A 300 -6.38 -29.93 11.16
CA ILE A 300 -5.64 -29.72 12.41
C ILE A 300 -6.55 -28.88 13.31
N GLN A 301 -7.50 -29.56 13.95
CA GLN A 301 -8.09 -29.10 15.19
C GLN A 301 -6.96 -29.02 16.22
N ILE A 302 -6.64 -27.82 16.67
CA ILE A 302 -5.74 -27.61 17.80
C ILE A 302 -6.54 -28.03 19.04
N GLY A 303 -6.26 -29.24 19.52
CA GLY A 303 -6.67 -29.71 20.83
C GLY A 303 -6.06 -28.84 21.93
N ARG A 304 -6.84 -28.71 23.01
CA ARG A 304 -6.67 -27.91 24.23
C ARG A 304 -5.25 -27.77 24.76
#